data_AF-A0A6H9UUD7-F1
#
_entry.id   AF-A0A6H9UUD7-F1
#
_cell.length_a   1.000
_cell.length_b   1.000
_cell.length_c   1.000
_cell.angle_alpha   90.00
_cell.angle_beta   90.00
_cell.angle_gamma   90.00
#
_symmetry.space_group_name_H-M   'P 1'
#
loop_
_entity.id
_entity.type
_entity.pdbx_description
1 polymer ?
#
loop_
_entity_poly.entity_id
_entity_poly.type
_entity_poly.pdbx_seq_one_letter_code
_entity_poly.pdbx_strand_id
1 'polypeptide(L)'
;MSDWTWEYEPDAENVVGGLEAAQRLEVEAIAQRIADAVGVRRIGKSFDITESASGVRTFAEGTVMVWYQEDYRDDVVLVLRAQHFGAQNPAT
;
A
#
# COMPACT_ATOMS: atom_id res chain seq x y z
N MET A 1 -0.96 -15.13 -12.64
CA MET A 1 -0.39 -14.05 -11.82
C MET A 1 -1.29 -12.86 -11.98
N SER A 2 -1.52 -12.09 -10.91
CA SER A 2 -2.27 -10.85 -11.01
C SER A 2 -1.36 -9.78 -11.62
N ASP A 3 -1.89 -8.96 -12.52
CA ASP A 3 -1.18 -7.79 -13.05
C ASP A 3 -1.17 -6.62 -12.05
N TRP A 4 -1.82 -6.80 -10.88
CA TRP A 4 -1.87 -5.81 -9.82
C TRP A 4 -0.49 -5.51 -9.24
N THR A 5 -0.19 -4.21 -9.12
CA THR A 5 1.05 -3.70 -8.51
C THR A 5 0.72 -2.75 -7.35
N TRP A 6 1.75 -2.13 -6.78
CA TRP A 6 1.61 -1.06 -5.81
C TRP A 6 2.60 0.07 -6.09
N GLU A 7 2.28 1.26 -5.60
CA GLU A 7 3.17 2.43 -5.63
C GLU A 7 2.97 3.30 -4.38
N TYR A 8 3.93 4.19 -4.12
CA TYR A 8 3.77 5.22 -3.11
C TYR A 8 3.06 6.43 -3.71
N GLU A 9 2.08 6.97 -2.98
CA GLU A 9 1.38 8.20 -3.36
C GLU A 9 1.42 9.19 -2.18
N PRO A 10 1.95 10.41 -2.36
CA PRO A 10 2.48 10.98 -3.61
C PRO A 10 3.86 10.47 -4.03
N ASP A 11 4.71 10.07 -3.08
CA ASP A 11 6.04 9.53 -3.36
C ASP A 11 6.63 8.83 -2.13
N ALA A 12 7.81 8.20 -2.31
CA ALA A 12 8.50 7.49 -1.25
C ALA A 12 8.95 8.39 -0.09
N GLU A 13 9.30 9.66 -0.34
CA GLU A 13 9.78 10.57 0.71
C GLU A 13 8.64 10.90 1.68
N ASN A 14 7.44 11.15 1.15
CA ASN A 14 6.26 11.46 1.95
C ASN A 14 5.69 10.24 2.70
N VAL A 15 5.85 9.03 2.15
CA VAL A 15 5.25 7.81 2.71
C VAL A 15 6.21 7.06 3.65
N VAL A 16 7.49 6.96 3.29
CA VAL A 16 8.52 6.18 4.00
C VAL A 16 9.83 6.94 4.25
N GLY A 17 9.93 8.24 3.98
CA GLY A 17 11.19 8.99 4.08
C GLY A 17 11.84 9.00 5.47
N GLY A 18 11.05 8.88 6.54
CA GLY A 18 11.54 8.78 7.91
C GLY A 18 11.96 7.36 8.36
N LEU A 19 11.91 6.37 7.47
CA LEU A 19 12.18 4.97 7.80
C LEU A 19 13.60 4.55 7.39
N GLU A 20 14.19 3.66 8.17
CA GLU A 20 15.42 2.99 7.79
C GLU A 20 15.18 2.03 6.61
N ALA A 21 16.22 1.71 5.84
CA ALA A 21 16.10 0.85 4.65
C ALA A 21 15.44 -0.52 4.95
N ALA A 22 15.76 -1.14 6.09
CA ALA A 22 15.13 -2.40 6.49
C ALA A 22 13.63 -2.24 6.77
N GLN A 23 13.24 -1.17 7.46
CA GLN A 23 11.84 -0.85 7.77
C GLN A 23 11.06 -0.54 6.50
N ARG A 24 11.68 0.16 5.55
CA ARG A 24 11.10 0.41 4.23
C ARG A 24 10.82 -0.91 3.50
N LEU A 25 11.76 -1.85 3.48
CA LEU A 25 11.56 -3.15 2.83
C LEU A 25 10.39 -3.94 3.43
N GLU A 26 10.14 -3.81 4.74
CA GLU A 26 8.96 -4.43 5.37
C GLU A 26 7.65 -3.82 4.86
N VAL A 27 7.60 -2.49 4.71
CA VAL A 27 6.45 -1.78 4.12
C VAL A 27 6.23 -2.22 2.66
N GLU A 28 7.29 -2.27 1.85
CA GLU A 28 7.23 -2.68 0.43
C GLU A 28 6.74 -4.13 0.30
N ALA A 29 7.20 -5.03 1.17
CA ALA A 29 6.76 -6.41 1.19
C ALA A 29 5.27 -6.55 1.56
N ILE A 30 4.77 -5.71 2.46
CA ILE A 30 3.34 -5.65 2.81
C ILE A 30 2.52 -5.09 1.65
N ALA A 31 2.98 -4.00 1.02
CA ALA A 31 2.31 -3.41 -0.12
C ALA A 31 2.15 -4.41 -1.27
N GLN A 32 3.21 -5.20 -1.55
CA GLN A 32 3.13 -6.28 -2.54
C GLN A 32 2.09 -7.34 -2.17
N ARG A 33 2.05 -7.80 -0.91
CA ARG A 33 1.05 -8.78 -0.46
C ARG A 33 -0.38 -8.25 -0.58
N ILE A 34 -0.58 -6.95 -0.31
CA ILE A 34 -1.87 -6.31 -0.50
C ILE A 34 -2.24 -6.34 -1.99
N ALA A 35 -1.34 -5.92 -2.88
CA ALA A 35 -1.57 -5.94 -4.33
C ALA A 35 -1.92 -7.34 -4.85
N ASP A 36 -1.17 -8.37 -4.44
CA ASP A 36 -1.45 -9.76 -4.78
C ASP A 36 -2.85 -10.19 -4.32
N ALA A 37 -3.22 -9.81 -3.09
CA ALA A 37 -4.53 -10.12 -2.52
C ALA A 37 -5.68 -9.35 -3.21
N VAL A 38 -5.48 -8.10 -3.61
CA VAL A 38 -6.46 -7.37 -4.44
C VAL A 38 -6.66 -8.08 -5.77
N GLY A 39 -5.55 -8.42 -6.42
CA GLY A 39 -5.53 -9.17 -7.67
C GLY A 39 -6.39 -10.42 -7.66
N VAL A 40 -6.19 -11.26 -6.65
CA VAL A 40 -7.00 -12.48 -6.46
C VAL A 40 -8.47 -12.15 -6.25
N ARG A 41 -8.80 -11.12 -5.45
CA ARG A 41 -10.19 -10.69 -5.18
C ARG A 41 -10.89 -10.09 -6.41
N ARG A 42 -10.13 -9.72 -7.44
CA ARG A 42 -10.61 -9.06 -8.67
C ARG A 42 -10.72 -9.99 -9.87
N ILE A 43 -10.26 -11.25 -9.77
CA ILE A 43 -10.42 -12.24 -10.85
C ILE A 43 -11.88 -12.32 -11.30
N GLY A 44 -12.12 -12.11 -12.60
CA GLY A 44 -13.45 -12.19 -13.21
C GLY A 44 -14.38 -11.01 -12.94
N LYS A 45 -13.92 -9.96 -12.24
CA LYS A 45 -14.70 -8.72 -12.05
C LYS A 45 -14.40 -7.74 -13.17
N SER A 46 -15.44 -7.33 -13.89
CA SER A 46 -15.32 -6.23 -14.87
C SER A 46 -15.12 -4.90 -14.16
N PHE A 47 -14.42 -3.97 -14.80
CA PHE A 47 -14.28 -2.60 -14.30
C PHE A 47 -15.62 -1.85 -14.31
N ASP A 48 -15.91 -1.12 -13.24
CA ASP A 48 -17.06 -0.22 -13.12
C ASP A 48 -16.53 1.19 -12.84
N ILE A 49 -16.84 2.14 -13.72
CA ILE A 49 -16.37 3.53 -13.60
C ILE A 49 -16.89 4.23 -12.34
N THR A 50 -18.03 3.80 -11.82
CA THR A 50 -18.61 4.32 -10.57
C THR A 50 -17.86 3.80 -9.33
N GLU A 51 -17.07 2.74 -9.50
CA GLU A 51 -16.19 2.15 -8.49
C GLU A 51 -14.74 2.24 -8.97
N SER A 52 -14.29 3.43 -9.39
CA SER A 52 -12.94 3.61 -9.96
C SER A 52 -11.83 3.34 -8.93
N ALA A 53 -12.03 3.72 -7.68
CA ALA A 53 -11.11 3.45 -6.58
C ALA A 53 -11.86 3.14 -5.29
N SER A 54 -11.21 2.41 -4.39
CA SER A 54 -11.74 2.22 -3.04
C SER A 54 -11.63 3.50 -2.21
N GLY A 55 -12.37 3.58 -1.10
CA GLY A 55 -12.00 4.47 0.00
C GLY A 55 -10.65 4.07 0.62
N VAL A 56 -10.14 4.89 1.53
CA VAL A 56 -8.90 4.57 2.27
C VAL A 56 -9.11 3.35 3.14
N ARG A 57 -8.23 2.37 3.01
CA ARG A 57 -8.19 1.12 3.77
C ARG A 57 -6.96 1.10 4.65
N THR A 58 -6.98 0.22 5.66
CA THR A 58 -5.85 -0.01 6.55
C THR A 58 -5.50 -1.48 6.64
N PHE A 59 -4.21 -1.79 6.70
CA PHE A 59 -3.72 -3.13 6.97
C PHE A 59 -2.55 -3.06 7.96
N ALA A 60 -2.61 -3.87 9.01
CA ALA A 60 -1.57 -3.96 10.03
C ALA A 60 -1.00 -5.38 10.04
N GLU A 61 0.32 -5.50 10.00
CA GLU A 61 1.04 -6.76 10.11
C GLU A 61 2.35 -6.53 10.87
N GLY A 62 2.54 -7.24 11.98
CA GLY A 62 3.72 -7.09 12.83
C GLY A 62 3.88 -5.65 13.34
N THR A 63 5.02 -5.03 13.02
CA THR A 63 5.40 -3.66 13.39
C THR A 63 4.96 -2.61 12.38
N VAL A 64 4.22 -2.97 11.35
CA VAL A 64 3.84 -2.07 10.25
C VAL A 64 2.34 -1.87 10.18
N MET A 65 1.94 -0.63 10.00
CA MET A 65 0.58 -0.21 9.64
C MET A 65 0.63 0.55 8.32
N VAL A 66 -0.17 0.14 7.33
CA VAL A 66 -0.29 0.77 6.01
C VAL A 66 -1.70 1.31 5.80
N TRP A 67 -1.80 2.55 5.34
CA TRP A 67 -3.02 3.12 4.75
C TRP A 67 -2.88 3.13 3.23
N TYR A 68 -3.88 2.61 2.52
CA TYR A 68 -3.83 2.45 1.08
C TYR A 68 -5.19 2.65 0.40
N GLN A 69 -5.18 2.89 -0.90
CA GLN A 69 -6.35 2.79 -1.78
C GLN A 69 -6.10 1.74 -2.87
N GLU A 70 -7.17 1.06 -3.28
CA GLU A 70 -7.16 0.17 -4.43
C GLU A 70 -7.66 0.98 -5.63
N ASP A 71 -6.78 1.28 -6.60
CA ASP A 71 -7.15 1.86 -7.90
C ASP A 71 -7.52 0.73 -8.85
N TYR A 72 -8.82 0.58 -9.11
CA TYR A 72 -9.35 -0.50 -9.93
C TYR A 72 -9.26 -0.21 -11.44
N ARG A 73 -8.93 1.03 -11.82
CA ARG A 73 -8.75 1.42 -13.22
C ARG A 73 -7.39 1.01 -13.72
N ASP A 74 -6.36 1.29 -12.92
CA ASP A 74 -4.97 1.06 -13.30
C ASP A 74 -4.40 -0.23 -12.69
N ASP A 75 -5.21 -0.97 -11.91
CA ASP A 75 -4.82 -2.18 -11.19
C ASP A 75 -3.62 -1.93 -10.25
N VAL A 76 -3.69 -0.84 -9.47
CA VAL A 76 -2.62 -0.39 -8.56
C VAL A 76 -3.12 -0.23 -7.14
N VAL A 77 -2.31 -0.65 -6.16
CA VAL A 77 -2.47 -0.27 -4.75
C VAL A 77 -1.66 0.99 -4.47
N LEU A 78 -2.34 2.10 -4.19
CA LEU A 78 -1.73 3.36 -3.80
C LEU A 78 -1.46 3.34 -2.30
N VAL A 79 -0.19 3.24 -1.90
CA VAL A 79 0.24 3.32 -0.51
C VAL A 79 0.33 4.80 -0.11
N LEU A 80 -0.62 5.25 0.71
CA LEU A 80 -0.79 6.66 1.08
C LEU A 80 0.00 7.05 2.33
N ARG A 81 0.18 6.09 3.24
CA ARG A 81 0.92 6.29 4.48
C ARG A 81 1.41 4.94 4.99
N ALA A 82 2.62 4.93 5.52
CA ALA A 82 3.13 3.82 6.31
C ALA A 82 3.53 4.32 7.70
N GLN A 83 3.36 3.47 8.69
CA GLN A 83 3.90 3.67 10.03
C GLN A 83 4.61 2.39 10.45
N HIS A 84 5.86 2.52 10.86
CA HIS A 84 6.64 1.45 11.46
C HIS A 84 6.81 1.72 12.96
N PHE A 85 6.27 0.87 13.83
CA PHE A 85 6.26 1.08 15.29
C PHE A 85 7.64 0.94 15.96
N GLY A 86 8.63 0.41 15.24
CA GLY A 86 10.04 0.43 15.63
C GLY A 86 10.86 1.60 15.09
N ALA A 87 10.25 2.51 14.32
CA ALA A 87 10.95 3.71 13.87
C ALA A 87 11.16 4.66 15.05
N GLN A 88 12.42 5.04 15.31
CA GLN A 88 12.71 6.07 16.30
C GLN A 88 12.12 7.39 15.77
N ASN A 89 11.20 8.00 16.52
CA ASN A 89 10.78 9.37 16.25
C ASN A 89 12.05 10.26 16.28
N PRO A 90 12.35 11.06 15.24
CA PRO A 90 13.29 12.15 15.43
C PRO A 90 12.73 13.02 16.55
N ALA A 91 13.51 13.19 17.61
CA ALA A 91 13.16 14.00 18.76
C ALA A 91 12.65 15.38 18.28
N THR A 92 11.48 15.76 18.77
CA THR A 92 10.88 17.09 18.59
C THR A 92 11.68 18.13 19.35
#